data_AF-A0A1V9Z0C6-F1
#
_entry.id   AF-A0A1V9Z0C6-F1
#
_cell.length_a   1.000
_cell.length_b   1.000
_cell.length_c   1.000
_cell.angle_alpha   90.00
_cell.angle_beta   90.00
_cell.angle_gamma   90.00
#
_symmetry.space_group_name_H-M   'P 1'
#
loop_
_entity.id
_entity.type
_entity.pdbx_description
1 polymer ?
#
loop_
_entity_poly.entity_id
_entity_poly.type
_entity_poly.pdbx_seq_one_letter_code
_entity_poly.pdbx_strand_id
1 'polypeptide(L)'
;PLALYVFSKSGSVQEHVLSSTTSGSVCVNDTVVQLTNPHLPFGGVGNSGMGSYHGHQSFKVFSHQKSVLYKHFILDAAQRYQPYTPFARTLFGLILYPWPRAWLRALAGVCSVAIVGLAIALARHTKYLK
;
A
#
# COMPACT_ATOMS: atom_id res chain seq x y z
N PRO A 1 1.33 24.19 12.50
CA PRO A 1 0.51 24.58 13.68
C PRO A 1 -0.39 23.42 14.11
N LEU A 2 -1.01 23.48 15.31
CA LEU A 2 -1.90 22.40 15.78
C LEU A 2 -3.20 22.32 14.96
N ALA A 3 -3.83 23.47 14.70
CA ALA A 3 -4.99 23.59 13.84
C ALA A 3 -4.79 24.73 12.83
N LEU A 4 -5.40 24.59 11.65
CA LEU A 4 -5.52 25.62 10.64
C LEU A 4 -7.00 25.78 10.28
N TYR A 5 -7.44 27.02 10.11
CA TYR A 5 -8.82 27.35 9.76
C TYR A 5 -8.84 28.14 8.46
N VAL A 6 -9.63 27.71 7.48
CA VAL A 6 -9.76 28.39 6.18
C VAL A 6 -11.22 28.67 5.88
N PHE A 7 -11.53 29.94 5.58
CA PHE A 7 -12.87 30.38 5.22
C PHE A 7 -12.88 30.81 3.76
N SER A 8 -13.58 30.06 2.90
CA SER A 8 -13.69 30.36 1.48
C SER A 8 -14.87 29.62 0.86
N LYS A 9 -15.56 30.26 -0.09
CA LYS A 9 -16.53 29.58 -0.96
C LYS A 9 -15.88 28.93 -2.19
N SER A 10 -14.65 29.32 -2.52
CA SER A 10 -13.93 28.78 -3.68
C SER A 10 -13.20 27.50 -3.31
N GLY A 11 -13.56 26.39 -3.96
CA GLY A 11 -12.89 25.10 -3.78
C GLY A 11 -11.41 25.14 -4.17
N SER A 12 -11.03 25.95 -5.18
CA SER A 12 -9.63 26.08 -5.57
C SER A 12 -8.76 26.72 -4.49
N VAL A 13 -9.32 27.70 -3.76
CA VAL A 13 -8.63 28.34 -2.63
C VAL A 13 -8.49 27.37 -1.46
N GLN A 14 -9.54 26.60 -1.15
CA GLN A 14 -9.49 25.59 -0.11
C GLN A 14 -8.40 24.55 -0.42
N GLU A 15 -8.39 23.99 -1.63
CA GLU A 15 -7.41 22.98 -2.04
C GLU A 15 -5.98 23.53 -2.08
N HIS A 16 -5.81 24.77 -2.53
CA HIS A 16 -4.51 25.42 -2.53
C HIS A 16 -3.93 25.56 -1.11
N VAL A 17 -4.75 25.97 -0.14
CA VAL A 17 -4.32 26.07 1.26
C VAL A 17 -4.00 24.70 1.83
N LEU A 18 -4.84 23.69 1.59
CA LEU A 18 -4.64 22.33 2.07
C LEU A 18 -3.37 21.68 1.51
N SER A 19 -3.10 21.86 0.22
CA SER A 19 -1.94 21.28 -0.46
C SER A 19 -0.63 22.03 -0.21
N SER A 20 -0.69 23.32 0.13
CA SER A 20 0.49 24.17 0.29
C SER A 20 0.91 24.40 1.75
N THR A 21 0.21 23.82 2.71
CA THR A 21 0.50 24.01 4.14
C THR A 21 0.57 22.69 4.91
N THR A 22 1.09 22.74 6.14
CA THR A 22 1.15 21.57 7.05
C THR A 22 0.64 21.96 8.42
N SER A 23 -0.35 21.24 8.93
CA SER A 23 -0.93 21.40 10.27
C SER A 23 -1.36 20.05 10.83
N GLY A 24 -1.62 19.99 12.14
CA GLY A 24 -2.15 18.79 12.77
C GLY A 24 -3.59 18.48 12.32
N SER A 25 -4.44 19.51 12.26
CA SER A 25 -5.78 19.44 11.72
C SER A 25 -6.13 20.68 10.90
N VAL A 26 -7.12 20.56 10.02
CA VAL A 26 -7.71 21.69 9.28
C VAL A 26 -9.21 21.65 9.41
N CYS A 27 -9.84 22.81 9.59
CA CYS A 27 -11.29 22.96 9.42
C CYS A 27 -11.58 24.01 8.34
N VAL A 28 -12.48 23.68 7.43
CA VAL A 28 -12.91 24.53 6.32
C VAL A 28 -14.27 25.10 6.66
N ASN A 29 -14.39 26.42 6.64
CA ASN A 29 -15.61 27.17 6.94
C ASN A 29 -16.18 26.98 8.34
N ASP A 30 -15.38 26.49 9.29
CA ASP A 30 -15.73 26.37 10.69
C ASP A 30 -14.45 26.38 11.55
N THR A 31 -14.61 26.43 12.88
CA THR A 31 -13.52 26.36 13.85
C THR A 31 -13.82 25.34 14.93
N VAL A 32 -12.79 24.71 15.48
CA VAL A 32 -12.84 23.82 16.66
C VAL A 32 -13.64 22.52 16.47
N VAL A 33 -14.65 22.48 15.60
CA VAL A 33 -15.57 21.34 15.41
C VAL A 33 -14.87 20.04 15.01
N GLN A 34 -13.65 20.07 14.46
CA GLN A 34 -12.90 18.84 14.21
C GLN A 34 -12.61 18.03 15.48
N LEU A 35 -12.64 18.66 16.66
CA LEU A 35 -12.46 18.02 17.97
C LEU A 35 -13.67 17.21 18.43
N THR A 36 -14.86 17.46 17.90
CA THR A 36 -16.08 16.80 18.37
C THR A 36 -16.28 15.44 17.72
N ASN A 37 -15.61 15.17 16.59
CA ASN A 37 -15.73 13.92 15.86
C ASN A 37 -14.74 12.87 16.39
N PRO A 38 -15.20 11.82 17.10
CA PRO A 38 -14.33 10.79 17.67
C PRO A 38 -13.61 9.92 16.62
N HIS A 39 -14.02 10.00 15.35
CA HIS A 39 -13.39 9.28 14.25
C HIS A 39 -12.24 10.06 13.60
N LEU A 40 -12.11 11.36 13.88
CA LEU A 40 -10.99 12.15 13.40
C LEU A 40 -9.83 12.07 14.41
N PRO A 41 -8.62 11.67 13.97
CA PRO A 41 -7.45 11.71 14.84
C PRO A 41 -7.10 13.17 15.15
N PHE A 42 -6.94 13.48 16.43
CA PHE A 42 -6.47 14.80 16.87
C PHE A 42 -5.03 14.70 17.35
N GLY A 43 -4.15 15.50 16.76
CA GLY A 43 -2.72 15.45 17.02
C GLY A 43 -1.98 16.60 16.34
N GLY A 44 -0.74 16.83 16.78
CA GLY A 44 0.13 17.88 16.26
C GLY A 44 1.16 17.38 15.25
N VAL A 45 1.85 18.34 14.63
CA VAL A 45 3.01 18.09 13.77
C VAL A 45 4.11 19.14 14.01
N GLY A 46 5.37 18.72 14.04
CA GLY A 46 6.52 19.57 14.32
C GLY A 46 6.42 20.22 15.71
N ASN A 47 6.58 21.54 15.79
CA ASN A 47 6.53 22.28 17.06
C ASN A 47 5.18 22.21 17.78
N SER A 48 4.11 21.75 17.10
CA SER A 48 2.79 21.58 17.73
C SER A 48 2.58 20.21 18.37
N GLY A 49 3.54 19.29 18.26
CA GLY A 49 3.50 17.97 18.87
C GLY A 49 3.73 16.83 17.88
N MET A 50 3.58 15.60 18.38
CA MET A 50 3.69 14.37 17.60
C MET A 50 2.64 13.36 18.05
N GLY A 51 2.33 12.40 17.17
CA GLY A 51 1.27 11.43 17.41
C GLY A 51 -0.12 12.04 17.34
N SER A 52 -1.13 11.19 17.46
CA SER A 52 -2.53 11.58 17.46
C SER A 52 -3.34 10.62 18.30
N TYR A 53 -4.40 11.12 18.93
CA TYR A 53 -5.33 10.33 19.73
C TYR A 53 -6.76 10.62 19.25
N HIS A 54 -7.74 10.23 20.05
CA HIS A 54 -9.20 10.31 19.87
C HIS A 54 -9.83 8.97 19.47
N GLY A 55 -11.00 8.69 20.06
CA GLY A 55 -11.76 7.44 19.83
C GLY A 55 -10.89 6.18 19.87
N HIS A 56 -11.04 5.34 18.84
CA HIS A 56 -10.25 4.11 18.67
C HIS A 56 -8.75 4.37 18.48
N GLN A 57 -8.36 5.55 18.00
CA GLN A 57 -6.94 5.87 17.83
C GLN A 57 -6.23 6.04 19.18
N SER A 58 -6.91 6.58 20.20
CA SER A 58 -6.42 6.56 21.58
C SER A 58 -6.11 5.14 22.05
N PHE A 59 -7.02 4.19 21.79
CA PHE A 59 -6.79 2.79 22.16
C PHE A 59 -5.53 2.24 21.50
N LYS A 60 -5.31 2.50 20.21
CA LYS A 60 -4.09 2.08 19.51
C LYS A 60 -2.83 2.73 20.07
N VAL A 61 -2.88 4.00 20.47
CA VAL A 61 -1.74 4.75 21.01
C VAL A 61 -1.35 4.26 22.40
N PHE A 62 -2.33 3.95 23.24
CA PHE A 62 -2.10 3.48 24.61
C PHE A 62 -2.03 1.95 24.74
N SER A 63 -2.04 1.23 23.61
CA SER A 63 -1.91 -0.23 23.57
C SER A 63 -0.65 -0.65 22.82
N HIS A 64 -0.04 -1.74 23.26
CA HIS A 64 1.05 -2.37 22.53
C HIS A 64 0.48 -3.32 21.45
N GLN A 65 0.69 -2.99 20.18
CA GLN A 65 0.30 -3.85 19.05
C GLN A 65 1.31 -5.01 18.90
N LYS A 66 1.07 -6.09 19.65
CA LYS A 66 1.93 -7.26 19.64
C LYS A 66 1.77 -8.08 18.34
N SER A 67 2.81 -8.10 17.52
CA SER A 67 2.90 -9.01 16.37
C SER A 67 3.12 -10.45 16.83
N VAL A 68 2.27 -11.37 16.37
CA VAL A 68 2.35 -12.81 16.66
C VAL A 68 2.31 -13.59 15.35
N LEU A 69 3.33 -14.44 15.11
CA LEU A 69 3.40 -15.33 13.96
C LEU A 69 3.33 -16.79 14.43
N TYR A 70 2.37 -17.54 13.90
CA TYR A 70 2.30 -18.98 14.07
C TYR A 70 2.92 -19.65 12.84
N LYS A 71 4.00 -20.40 13.05
CA LYS A 71 4.68 -21.18 12.00
C LYS A 71 4.44 -22.67 12.23
N HIS A 72 3.97 -23.36 11.19
CA HIS A 72 3.87 -24.81 11.19
C HIS A 72 5.25 -25.45 10.99
N PHE A 73 5.44 -26.66 11.52
CA PHE A 73 6.70 -27.41 11.38
C PHE A 73 6.97 -27.89 9.94
N ILE A 74 5.95 -27.88 9.08
CA ILE A 74 6.01 -28.38 7.71
C ILE A 74 6.35 -27.23 6.76
N LEU A 75 7.10 -27.53 5.68
CA LEU A 75 7.57 -26.57 4.68
C LEU A 75 8.61 -25.56 5.18
N ASP A 76 9.46 -25.99 6.11
CA ASP A 76 10.62 -25.19 6.45
C ASP A 76 11.64 -25.22 5.31
N ALA A 77 11.87 -24.07 4.66
CA ALA A 77 12.80 -23.97 3.54
C ALA A 77 14.23 -24.27 4.00
N ALA A 78 14.74 -25.46 3.70
CA ALA A 78 16.08 -25.90 4.09
C ALA A 78 17.18 -24.93 3.63
N GLN A 79 16.94 -24.27 2.51
CA GLN A 79 17.82 -23.27 1.90
C GLN A 79 18.08 -22.05 2.81
N ARG A 80 17.22 -21.79 3.81
CA ARG A 80 17.44 -20.68 4.78
C ARG A 80 18.62 -20.94 5.71
N TYR A 81 19.05 -22.19 5.83
CA TYR A 81 20.14 -22.61 6.71
C TYR A 81 21.44 -22.82 5.92
N GLN A 82 22.56 -22.82 6.64
CA GLN A 82 23.89 -23.06 6.08
C GLN A 82 24.05 -24.53 5.64
N PRO A 83 24.81 -24.86 4.56
CA PRO A 83 25.58 -23.99 3.66
C PRO A 83 24.76 -23.31 2.55
N TYR A 84 25.03 -22.03 2.31
CA TYR A 84 24.39 -21.25 1.25
C TYR A 84 24.92 -21.63 -0.13
N THR A 85 24.25 -22.56 -0.79
CA THR A 85 24.58 -22.97 -2.15
C THR A 85 24.24 -21.88 -3.16
N PRO A 86 24.90 -21.85 -4.34
CA PRO A 86 24.53 -20.93 -5.42
C PRO A 86 23.04 -21.03 -5.80
N PHE A 87 22.46 -22.24 -5.74
CA PHE A 87 21.03 -22.45 -5.95
C PHE A 87 20.16 -21.74 -4.91
N ALA A 88 20.47 -21.89 -3.61
CA ALA A 88 19.73 -21.20 -2.55
C ALA A 88 19.77 -19.68 -2.75
N ARG A 89 20.94 -19.14 -3.11
CA ARG A 89 21.11 -17.71 -3.38
C ARG A 89 20.26 -17.23 -4.56
N THR A 90 20.25 -17.98 -5.67
CA THR A 90 19.41 -17.65 -6.83
C THR A 90 17.92 -17.77 -6.50
N LEU A 91 17.52 -18.79 -5.74
CA LEU A 91 16.14 -19.00 -5.32
C LEU A 91 15.63 -17.84 -4.44
N PHE A 92 16.37 -17.46 -3.39
CA PHE A 92 16.00 -16.33 -2.55
C PHE A 92 16.06 -15.01 -3.31
N GLY A 93 17.04 -14.83 -4.20
CA GLY A 93 17.09 -13.68 -5.09
C GLY A 93 15.85 -13.60 -5.98
N LEU A 94 15.34 -14.71 -6.47
CA LEU A 94 14.15 -14.73 -7.31
C LEU A 94 12.86 -14.53 -6.53
N ILE A 95 12.76 -15.06 -5.30
CA ILE A 95 11.56 -14.98 -4.45
C ILE A 95 11.45 -13.65 -3.69
N LEU A 96 12.56 -13.17 -3.11
CA LEU A 96 12.57 -11.98 -2.24
C LEU A 96 12.79 -10.68 -3.02
N TYR A 97 13.37 -10.74 -4.23
CA TYR A 97 13.59 -9.53 -5.02
C TYR A 97 12.30 -9.12 -5.74
N PRO A 98 11.81 -7.89 -5.56
CA PRO A 98 10.62 -7.43 -6.25
C PRO A 98 10.89 -7.33 -7.75
N TRP A 99 10.19 -8.15 -8.55
CA TRP A 99 10.30 -8.09 -10.00
C TRP A 99 9.81 -6.74 -10.52
N PRO A 100 10.59 -6.05 -11.38
CA PRO A 100 10.16 -4.81 -11.98
C PRO A 100 8.81 -4.97 -12.68
N ARG A 101 7.87 -4.05 -12.41
CA ARG A 101 6.52 -4.08 -13.03
C ARG A 101 6.57 -4.11 -14.56
N ALA A 102 7.64 -3.59 -15.17
CA ALA A 102 7.88 -3.63 -16.61
C ALA A 102 8.04 -5.07 -17.13
N TRP A 103 8.73 -5.94 -16.40
CA TRP A 103 8.95 -7.33 -16.77
C TRP A 103 7.65 -8.14 -16.64
N LEU A 104 6.87 -7.88 -15.59
CA LEU A 104 5.55 -8.48 -15.41
C LEU A 104 4.60 -8.13 -16.56
N ARG A 105 4.60 -6.87 -17.02
CA ARG A 105 3.81 -6.43 -18.18
C ARG A 105 4.28 -7.07 -19.48
N ALA A 106 5.60 -7.16 -19.69
CA ALA A 106 6.16 -7.82 -20.87
C ALA A 106 5.80 -9.31 -20.92
N LEU A 107 5.92 -10.03 -19.81
CA LEU A 107 5.54 -11.44 -19.71
C LEU A 107 4.04 -11.65 -19.96
N ALA A 108 3.19 -10.83 -19.35
CA ALA A 108 1.75 -10.88 -19.59
C ALA A 108 1.42 -10.67 -21.08
N GLY A 109 2.05 -9.69 -21.73
CA GLY A 109 1.89 -9.44 -23.16
C GLY A 109 2.31 -10.63 -24.03
N VAL A 110 3.47 -11.24 -23.76
CA VAL A 110 3.96 -12.42 -24.49
C VAL A 110 3.03 -13.62 -24.31
N CYS A 111 2.56 -13.88 -23.08
CA CYS A 111 1.59 -14.95 -22.81
C CYS A 111 0.27 -14.72 -23.55
N SER A 112 -0.24 -13.48 -23.59
CA SER A 112 -1.47 -13.16 -24.33
C SER A 112 -1.31 -13.43 -25.83
N VAL A 113 -0.18 -13.04 -26.43
CA VAL A 113 0.10 -13.31 -27.85
C VAL A 113 0.21 -14.81 -28.13
N ALA A 114 0.88 -15.57 -27.26
CA ALA A 114 1.01 -17.02 -27.40
C ALA A 114 -0.35 -17.74 -27.30
N ILE A 115 -1.22 -17.34 -26.36
CA ILE A 115 -2.57 -17.90 -26.21
C ILE A 115 -3.43 -17.62 -27.45
N VAL A 116 -3.39 -16.38 -27.95
CA VAL A 116 -4.11 -16.00 -29.17
C VAL A 116 -3.58 -16.77 -30.38
N GLY A 117 -2.26 -16.91 -30.52
CA GLY A 117 -1.63 -17.70 -31.57
C GLY A 117 -2.04 -19.19 -31.52
N LEU A 118 -2.06 -19.79 -30.33
CA LEU A 118 -2.48 -21.17 -30.14
C LEU A 118 -3.97 -21.37 -30.47
N ALA A 119 -4.83 -20.44 -30.06
CA ALA A 119 -6.25 -20.47 -30.39
C ALA A 119 -6.49 -20.38 -31.91
N ILE A 120 -5.75 -19.52 -32.61
CA ILE A 120 -5.81 -19.41 -34.08
C ILE A 120 -5.32 -20.69 -34.75
N ALA A 121 -4.23 -21.29 -34.26
CA ALA A 121 -3.69 -22.54 -34.80
C ALA A 121 -4.69 -23.71 -34.63
N LEU A 122 -5.32 -23.82 -33.46
CA LEU A 122 -6.35 -24.83 -33.18
C LEU A 122 -7.62 -24.61 -34.04
N ALA A 123 -8.03 -23.35 -34.24
CA ALA A 123 -9.15 -23.01 -35.12
C ALA A 123 -8.88 -23.29 -36.60
N ARG A 124 -7.62 -23.18 -37.05
CA ARG A 124 -7.20 -23.58 -38.40
C ARG A 124 -7.16 -25.10 -38.54
N HIS A 125 -6.61 -25.81 -37.55
CA HIS A 125 -6.53 -27.27 -37.57
C HIS A 125 -7.92 -27.94 -37.61
N THR A 126 -8.90 -27.42 -36.88
CA THR A 126 -10.28 -27.94 -36.89
C THR A 126 -11.04 -27.70 -38.21
N LYS A 127 -10.64 -26.69 -39.02
CA LYS A 127 -11.21 -26.44 -40.35
C LYS A 127 -10.66 -27.35 -41.46
N TYR A 128 -9.45 -27.90 -41.30
CA TYR A 128 -8.85 -28.83 -42.28
C TYR A 128 -9.34 -30.29 -42.14
N LEU A 129 -10.00 -30.62 -41.03
CA LEU A 129 -10.55 -31.95 -40.73
C LEU A 129 -12.05 -32.09 -41.09
N LYS A 130 -12.66 -31.07 -41.70
CA LYS A 130 -13.99 -31.10 -42.31
C LYS A 130 -13.86 -30.99 -43.82
#